data_AF-A0A6J6SH69-F1
#
_entry.id   AF-A0A6J6SH69-F1
#
_cell.length_a   1.000
_cell.length_b   1.000
_cell.length_c   1.000
_cell.angle_alpha   90.00
_cell.angle_beta   90.00
_cell.angle_gamma   90.00
#
_symmetry.space_group_name_H-M   'P 1'
#
loop_
_entity.id
_entity.type
_entity.pdbx_description
1 polymer ?
#
loop_
_entity_poly.entity_id
_entity_poly.type
_entity_poly.pdbx_seq_one_letter_code
_entity_poly.pdbx_strand_id
1 'polypeptide(L)'
;MSPAPRYAVPDVSALGPVPTTATEIDAYAARLARVGQAMALAEHAYAAAVAERGDLVALLDGFVAKATALGVAQHPDVAESEQRAREVLARRPTPMSVARQLVTTYHSWLDQASTAVPTQETA
;
A
#
# COMPACT_ATOMS: atom_id res chain seq x y z
N MET A 1 -17.86 -0.48 1.16
CA MET A 1 -16.69 0.40 0.95
C MET A 1 -16.02 0.58 2.29
N SER A 2 -14.81 0.04 2.49
CA SER A 2 -14.04 0.36 3.70
C SER A 2 -13.48 1.77 3.54
N PRO A 3 -13.79 2.72 4.45
CA PRO A 3 -13.32 4.08 4.34
C PRO A 3 -11.78 4.10 4.33
N ALA A 4 -11.20 5.05 3.61
CA ALA A 4 -9.77 5.34 3.75
C ALA A 4 -9.47 5.50 5.25
N PRO A 5 -8.36 4.93 5.76
CA PRO A 5 -8.02 5.10 7.16
C PRO A 5 -8.04 6.60 7.47
N ARG A 6 -8.92 6.98 8.39
CA ARG A 6 -8.98 8.33 8.96
C ARG A 6 -7.76 8.48 9.86
N TYR A 7 -6.58 8.53 9.26
CA TYR A 7 -5.42 9.11 9.93
C TYR A 7 -5.81 10.56 10.15
N ALA A 8 -6.10 10.86 11.42
CA ALA A 8 -6.76 12.06 11.89
C ALA A 8 -6.24 13.31 11.17
N VAL A 9 -6.98 13.79 10.16
CA VAL A 9 -6.78 15.16 9.68
C VAL A 9 -7.10 16.04 10.88
N PRO A 10 -6.11 16.79 11.40
CA PRO A 10 -6.31 17.60 12.60
C PRO A 10 -7.41 18.62 12.32
N ASP A 11 -8.35 18.75 13.26
CA ASP A 11 -9.38 19.77 13.16
C ASP A 11 -8.74 21.16 13.38
N VAL A 12 -8.43 21.82 12.28
CA VAL A 12 -7.84 23.17 12.28
C VAL A 12 -8.79 24.22 12.87
N SER A 13 -10.08 23.93 13.00
CA SER A 13 -11.03 24.83 13.68
C SER A 13 -10.76 24.93 15.19
N ALA A 14 -10.06 23.94 15.77
CA ALA A 14 -9.67 23.94 17.18
C ALA A 14 -8.56 24.96 17.53
N LEU A 15 -7.94 25.62 16.53
CA LEU A 15 -6.96 26.70 16.77
C LEU A 15 -7.61 27.94 17.39
N GLY A 16 -8.87 28.22 17.05
CA GLY A 16 -9.58 29.44 17.41
C GLY A 16 -9.08 30.69 16.66
N PRO A 17 -9.64 31.87 16.94
CA PRO A 17 -9.20 33.12 16.32
C PRO A 17 -7.75 33.47 16.70
N VAL A 18 -7.08 34.23 15.82
CA VAL A 18 -5.71 34.72 16.08
C VAL A 18 -5.76 35.75 17.21
N PRO A 19 -4.99 35.55 18.30
CA PRO A 19 -5.02 36.45 19.43
C PRO A 19 -4.25 37.76 19.16
N THR A 20 -4.63 38.82 19.87
CA THR A 20 -3.99 40.14 19.80
C THR A 20 -3.25 40.53 21.09
N THR A 21 -3.29 39.70 22.12
CA THR A 21 -2.64 39.96 23.42
C THR A 21 -1.47 39.02 23.66
N ALA A 22 -0.42 39.52 24.31
CA ALA A 22 0.82 38.76 24.54
C ALA A 22 0.60 37.42 25.26
N THR A 23 -0.27 37.39 26.28
CA THR A 23 -0.55 36.19 27.08
C THR A 23 -1.28 35.11 26.28
N GLU A 24 -2.11 35.49 25.30
CA GLU A 24 -2.86 34.55 24.48
C GLU A 24 -2.02 34.00 23.31
N ILE A 25 -0.98 34.72 22.89
CA ILE A 25 -0.06 34.30 21.83
C ILE A 25 0.65 33.01 22.21
N ASP A 26 1.15 32.87 23.43
CA ASP A 26 1.86 31.65 23.85
C ASP A 26 0.94 30.42 23.83
N ALA A 27 -0.30 30.58 24.32
CA ALA A 27 -1.29 29.52 24.29
C ALA A 27 -1.71 29.14 22.86
N TYR A 28 -1.80 30.12 21.96
CA TYR A 28 -2.07 29.90 20.53
C TYR A 28 -0.89 29.21 19.84
N ALA A 29 0.35 29.62 20.10
CA ALA A 29 1.55 28.98 19.58
C ALA A 29 1.65 27.51 20.01
N ALA A 30 1.31 27.19 21.27
CA ALA A 30 1.26 25.81 21.76
C ALA A 30 0.15 24.96 21.10
N ARG A 31 -1.00 25.56 20.74
CA ARG A 31 -2.03 24.87 19.94
C ARG A 31 -1.55 24.65 18.50
N LEU A 32 -0.94 25.66 17.89
CA LEU A 32 -0.40 25.57 16.54
C LEU A 32 0.69 24.50 16.42
N ALA A 33 1.61 24.42 17.39
CA ALA A 33 2.64 23.38 17.43
C ALA A 33 2.04 21.96 17.46
N ARG A 34 0.97 21.75 18.25
CA ARG A 34 0.26 20.46 18.31
C ARG A 34 -0.43 20.12 16.99
N VAL A 35 -1.06 21.10 16.34
CA VAL A 35 -1.66 20.91 15.01
C VAL A 35 -0.59 20.57 13.98
N GLY A 36 0.56 21.24 14.00
CA GLY A 36 1.69 20.95 13.11
C GLY A 36 2.23 19.51 13.29
N GLN A 37 2.38 19.05 14.53
CA GLN A 37 2.78 17.66 14.81
C GLN A 37 1.76 16.65 14.29
N ALA A 38 0.46 16.92 14.50
CA ALA A 38 -0.59 16.03 14.03
C ALA A 38 -0.69 15.97 12.49
N MET A 39 -0.45 17.10 11.81
CA MET A 39 -0.34 17.13 10.34
C MET A 39 0.84 16.30 9.84
N ALA A 40 2.02 16.41 10.47
CA ALA A 40 3.19 15.62 10.10
C ALA A 40 2.94 14.11 10.26
N LEU A 41 2.23 13.70 11.32
CA LEU A 41 1.84 12.31 11.51
C LEU A 41 0.88 11.81 10.42
N ALA A 42 -0.12 12.62 10.06
CA ALA A 42 -1.06 12.28 8.99
C ALA A 42 -0.34 12.17 7.63
N GLU A 43 0.54 13.12 7.31
CA GLU A 43 1.36 13.10 6.10
C GLU A 43 2.21 11.83 6.04
N HIS A 44 2.93 11.50 7.11
CA HIS A 44 3.76 10.29 7.17
C HIS A 44 2.92 9.01 6.97
N ALA A 45 1.74 8.93 7.59
CA ALA A 45 0.86 7.78 7.45
C ALA A 45 0.31 7.62 6.02
N TYR A 46 -0.09 8.73 5.38
CA TYR A 46 -0.54 8.70 3.99
C TYR A 46 0.60 8.39 3.03
N ALA A 47 1.78 8.98 3.23
CA ALA A 47 2.97 8.69 2.44
C ALA A 47 3.35 7.21 2.55
N ALA A 48 3.32 6.64 3.76
CA ALA A 48 3.57 5.22 3.99
C ALA A 48 2.56 4.32 3.25
N ALA A 49 1.27 4.65 3.28
CA ALA A 49 0.25 3.87 2.57
C ALA A 49 0.39 3.93 1.04
N VAL A 50 0.81 5.09 0.51
CA VAL A 50 1.11 5.25 -0.92
C VAL A 50 2.36 4.46 -1.31
N ALA A 51 3.40 4.52 -0.48
CA ALA A 51 4.63 3.76 -0.66
C ALA A 51 4.36 2.24 -0.64
N GLU A 52 3.63 1.73 0.37
CA GLU A 52 3.27 0.31 0.48
C GLU A 52 2.54 -0.18 -0.78
N ARG A 53 1.64 0.62 -1.36
CA ARG A 53 0.98 0.26 -2.61
C ARG A 53 1.96 0.17 -3.78
N GLY A 54 2.91 1.10 -3.85
CA GLY A 54 3.99 1.07 -4.84
C GLY A 54 4.85 -0.19 -4.71
N ASP A 55 5.24 -0.53 -3.49
CA ASP A 55 6.04 -1.72 -3.19
C ASP A 55 5.32 -3.01 -3.59
N LEU A 56 4.01 -3.12 -3.34
CA LEU A 56 3.23 -4.29 -3.75
C LEU A 56 3.12 -4.43 -5.27
N VAL A 57 3.01 -3.32 -6.01
CA VAL A 57 3.02 -3.35 -7.48
C VAL A 57 4.38 -3.83 -7.98
N ALA A 58 5.46 -3.24 -7.47
CA ALA A 58 6.81 -3.63 -7.86
C ALA A 58 7.12 -5.09 -7.52
N LEU A 59 6.65 -5.58 -6.37
CA LEU A 59 6.81 -6.97 -5.95
C LEU A 59 6.05 -7.92 -6.89
N LEU A 60 4.80 -7.61 -7.23
CA LEU A 60 4.04 -8.41 -8.19
C LEU A 60 4.73 -8.44 -9.57
N ASP A 61 5.19 -7.29 -10.07
CA ASP A 61 5.89 -7.23 -11.35
C ASP A 61 7.18 -8.05 -11.34
N GLY A 62 7.92 -8.04 -10.22
CA GLY A 62 9.10 -8.90 -10.04
C GLY A 62 8.76 -10.39 -10.09
N PHE A 63 7.66 -10.80 -9.46
CA PHE A 63 7.22 -12.20 -9.52
C PHE A 63 6.70 -12.58 -10.91
N VAL A 64 6.02 -11.68 -11.63
CA VAL A 64 5.60 -11.91 -13.02
C VAL A 64 6.79 -12.09 -13.93
N ALA A 65 7.83 -11.26 -13.80
CA ALA A 65 9.08 -11.44 -14.52
C ALA A 65 9.73 -12.81 -14.22
N LYS A 66 9.74 -13.24 -12.96
CA LYS A 66 10.21 -14.59 -12.55
C LYS A 66 9.37 -15.70 -13.20
N ALA A 67 8.05 -15.58 -13.19
CA ALA A 67 7.14 -16.56 -13.81
C ALA A 67 7.34 -16.67 -15.32
N THR A 68 7.56 -15.54 -16.01
CA THR A 68 7.87 -15.52 -17.45
C THR A 68 9.21 -16.20 -17.72
N ALA A 69 10.25 -15.89 -16.94
CA ALA A 69 11.57 -16.50 -17.11
C ALA A 69 11.56 -18.02 -16.87
N LEU A 70 10.71 -18.49 -15.97
CA LEU A 70 10.50 -19.92 -15.68
C LEU A 70 9.53 -20.60 -16.66
N GLY A 71 8.92 -19.87 -17.59
CA GLY A 71 7.95 -20.40 -18.55
C GLY A 71 6.59 -20.78 -17.95
N VAL A 72 6.30 -20.40 -16.71
CA VAL A 72 5.07 -20.79 -15.98
C VAL A 72 4.03 -19.66 -15.91
N ALA A 73 4.30 -18.48 -16.48
CA ALA A 73 3.37 -17.35 -16.46
C ALA A 73 1.98 -17.68 -17.05
N GLN A 74 1.92 -18.60 -18.02
CA GLN A 74 0.67 -19.02 -18.68
C GLN A 74 -0.04 -20.16 -17.95
N HIS A 75 0.50 -20.66 -16.84
CA HIS A 75 -0.19 -21.65 -16.02
C HIS A 75 -1.51 -21.03 -15.51
N PRO A 76 -2.67 -21.71 -15.65
CA PRO A 76 -3.97 -21.12 -15.36
C PRO A 76 -4.06 -20.44 -13.99
N ASP A 77 -3.57 -21.13 -12.94
CA ASP A 77 -3.59 -20.60 -11.57
C ASP A 77 -2.69 -19.37 -11.38
N VAL A 78 -1.54 -19.32 -12.07
CA VAL A 78 -0.60 -18.18 -12.02
C VAL A 78 -1.22 -16.98 -12.73
N ALA A 79 -1.75 -17.19 -13.93
CA ALA A 79 -2.37 -16.14 -14.74
C ALA A 79 -3.64 -15.57 -14.06
N GLU A 80 -4.50 -16.42 -13.49
CA GLU A 80 -5.67 -15.96 -12.76
C GLU A 80 -5.26 -15.17 -11.51
N SER A 81 -4.29 -15.67 -10.74
CA SER A 81 -3.83 -14.98 -9.55
C SER A 81 -3.19 -13.62 -9.86
N GLU A 82 -2.45 -13.50 -10.97
CA GLU A 82 -1.92 -12.22 -11.44
C GLU A 82 -3.06 -11.24 -11.74
N GLN A 83 -4.02 -11.68 -12.55
CA GLN A 83 -5.14 -10.84 -12.94
C GLN A 83 -5.90 -10.31 -11.72
N ARG A 84 -6.21 -11.17 -10.75
CA ARG A 84 -6.90 -10.78 -9.51
C ARG A 84 -6.09 -9.79 -8.69
N ALA A 85 -4.79 -10.00 -8.55
CA ALA A 85 -3.91 -9.07 -7.83
C ALA A 85 -3.88 -7.69 -8.50
N ARG A 86 -3.73 -7.64 -9.84
CA ARG A 86 -3.75 -6.38 -10.62
C ARG A 86 -5.11 -5.67 -10.51
N GLU A 87 -6.21 -6.39 -10.65
CA GLU A 87 -7.57 -5.85 -10.51
C GLU A 87 -7.80 -5.18 -9.16
N VAL A 88 -7.25 -5.75 -8.07
CA VAL A 88 -7.38 -5.17 -6.73
C VAL A 88 -6.45 -3.97 -6.53
N LEU A 89 -5.19 -4.06 -6.98
CA LEU A 89 -4.20 -2.97 -6.90
C LEU A 89 -4.62 -1.73 -7.70
N ALA A 90 -5.44 -1.90 -8.74
CA ALA A 90 -5.96 -0.81 -9.56
C ALA A 90 -7.14 -0.04 -8.91
N ARG A 91 -7.78 -0.59 -7.87
CA ARG A 91 -8.95 0.04 -7.22
C ARG A 91 -8.56 1.30 -6.46
N ARG A 92 -9.50 2.25 -6.37
CA ARG A 92 -9.35 3.51 -5.62
C ARG A 92 -10.55 3.70 -4.68
N PRO A 93 -10.37 3.60 -3.35
CA PRO A 93 -9.14 3.25 -2.63
C PRO A 93 -8.75 1.76 -2.83
N THR A 94 -7.44 1.47 -2.77
CA THR A 94 -6.93 0.09 -2.82
C THR A 94 -7.18 -0.60 -1.48
N PRO A 95 -7.85 -1.76 -1.43
CA PRO A 95 -7.99 -2.52 -0.20
C PRO A 95 -6.67 -3.24 0.13
N MET A 96 -5.76 -2.55 0.83
CA MET A 96 -4.36 -2.98 1.05
C MET A 96 -4.21 -4.37 1.67
N SER A 97 -5.07 -4.76 2.63
CA SER A 97 -5.03 -6.10 3.22
C SER A 97 -5.29 -7.21 2.19
N VAL A 98 -6.27 -6.99 1.31
CA VAL A 98 -6.61 -7.93 0.23
C VAL A 98 -5.51 -7.94 -0.83
N ALA A 99 -4.98 -6.76 -1.19
CA ALA A 99 -3.87 -6.65 -2.14
C ALA A 99 -2.64 -7.46 -1.67
N ARG A 100 -2.26 -7.31 -0.39
CA ARG A 100 -1.17 -8.10 0.21
C ARG A 100 -1.40 -9.60 0.09
N GLN A 101 -2.60 -10.06 0.47
CA GLN A 101 -2.94 -11.48 0.38
C GLN A 101 -2.87 -12.01 -1.05
N LEU A 102 -3.38 -11.26 -2.04
CA LEU A 102 -3.34 -11.68 -3.44
C LEU A 102 -1.93 -11.74 -4.02
N VAL A 103 -1.04 -10.81 -3.64
CA VAL A 103 0.38 -10.88 -4.02
C VAL A 103 1.05 -12.10 -3.39
N THR A 104 0.77 -12.40 -2.11
CA THR A 104 1.25 -13.64 -1.47
C THR A 104 0.70 -14.88 -2.18
N THR A 105 -0.57 -14.91 -2.54
CA THR A 105 -1.19 -16.02 -3.28
C THR A 105 -0.52 -16.24 -4.63
N TYR A 106 -0.20 -15.16 -5.36
CA TYR A 106 0.55 -15.24 -6.61
C TYR A 106 1.92 -15.91 -6.42
N HIS A 107 2.66 -15.48 -5.39
CA HIS A 107 3.95 -16.08 -5.06
C HIS A 107 3.84 -17.58 -4.76
N SER A 108 2.82 -17.99 -4.00
CA SER A 108 2.58 -19.41 -3.70
C SER A 108 2.29 -20.24 -4.96
N TRP A 109 1.47 -19.71 -5.89
CA TRP A 109 1.21 -20.39 -7.16
C TRP A 109 2.44 -20.46 -8.06
N LEU A 110 3.25 -19.41 -8.08
CA LEU A 110 4.52 -19.38 -8.79
C LEU A 110 5.47 -20.46 -8.28
N ASP A 111 5.65 -20.55 -6.95
CA ASP A 111 6.54 -21.55 -6.36
C ASP A 111 6.03 -22.98 -6.65
N GLN A 112 4.72 -23.21 -6.54
CA GLN A 112 4.10 -24.50 -6.87
C GLN A 112 4.29 -24.87 -8.35
N ALA A 113 4.01 -23.94 -9.26
CA ALA A 113 4.16 -24.17 -10.71
C ALA A 113 5.63 -24.40 -11.10
N SER A 114 6.57 -23.70 -10.46
CA SER A 114 8.00 -23.87 -10.71
C SER A 114 8.53 -25.24 -10.26
N THR A 115 7.91 -25.84 -9.23
CA THR A 115 8.24 -27.18 -8.75
C THR A 115 7.67 -28.28 -9.65
N ALA A 116 6.57 -28.00 -10.36
CA ALA A 116 5.90 -28.95 -11.23
C ALA A 116 6.55 -29.12 -12.62
N VAL A 117 7.48 -28.23 -13.01
CA VAL A 117 8.23 -28.36 -14.27
C VAL A 117 9.31 -29.43 -14.09
N PRO A 118 9.21 -30.60 -14.76
CA PRO A 118 10.29 -31.57 -14.72
C PRO A 118 11.49 -31.00 -15.48
N THR A 119 12.67 -31.05 -14.87
CA THR A 119 13.96 -30.90 -15.57
C THR A 119 13.95 -31.86 -16.76
N GLN A 120 13.82 -31.34 -17.98
CA GLN A 120 13.98 -32.18 -19.17
C GLN A 120 15.44 -32.61 -19.23
N GLU A 121 15.71 -33.83 -18.75
CA GLU A 121 16.93 -34.58 -19.03
C GLU A 121 17.01 -34.81 -20.53
N THR A 122 17.84 -34.02 -21.21
CA THR A 122 18.36 -34.30 -22.54
C THR A 122 19.18 -35.59 -22.50
N ALA A 123 18.69 -36.63 -23.16
CA ALA A 123 19.44 -37.83 -23.55
C ALA A 123 19.32 -38.02 -25.07
#